data_AF-A0A9D7FTX7-F1
#
_entry.id   AF-A0A9D7FTX7-F1
#
_cell.length_a   1.000
_cell.length_b   1.000
_cell.length_c   1.000
_cell.angle_alpha   90.00
_cell.angle_beta   90.00
_cell.angle_gamma   90.00
#
_symmetry.space_group_name_H-M   'P 1'
#
loop_
_entity.id
_entity.type
_entity.pdbx_description
1 polymer ?
#
loop_
_entity_poly.entity_id
_entity_poly.type
_entity_poly.pdbx_seq_one_letter_code
_entity_poly.pdbx_strand_id
1 'polypeptide(L)'
;MKLPTYKRISREDIAEAPDWIGRLIYPINQVFETVYSTLNRNITFADNILSFQKSVQFTTKATYSSGGWDEISFPIPDTFRVKVSGVLMLSGRPTDDSLITSTNIGAVIWSENNRNVLINFIGGLQDSKEYVFSFMVI
;
A
#
# COMPACT_ATOMS: atom_id res chain seq x y z
N MET A 1 -16.16 -8.49 3.47
CA MET A 1 -17.38 -8.11 4.21
C MET A 1 -18.56 -8.24 3.25
N LYS A 2 -19.62 -8.97 3.59
CA LYS A 2 -20.78 -9.14 2.69
C LYS A 2 -21.77 -8.02 2.97
N LEU A 3 -21.83 -7.03 2.07
CA LEU A 3 -22.80 -5.95 2.18
C LEU A 3 -24.22 -6.49 1.88
N PRO A 4 -25.28 -5.87 2.43
CA PRO A 4 -26.65 -6.28 2.13
C PRO A 4 -26.94 -6.24 0.62
N THR A 5 -27.88 -7.06 0.16
CA THR A 5 -28.19 -7.18 -1.28
C THR A 5 -29.02 -5.99 -1.77
N TYR A 6 -29.77 -5.35 -0.88
CA TYR A 6 -30.64 -4.22 -1.18
C TYR A 6 -29.85 -2.91 -1.14
N LYS A 7 -29.64 -2.33 -2.33
CA LYS A 7 -28.87 -1.08 -2.55
C LYS A 7 -29.76 0.16 -2.68
N ARG A 8 -31.07 -0.03 -2.76
CA ARG A 8 -32.04 1.03 -3.02
C ARG A 8 -33.42 0.61 -2.49
N ILE A 9 -34.17 1.59 -2.01
CA ILE A 9 -35.58 1.48 -1.65
C ILE A 9 -36.39 2.17 -2.75
N SER A 10 -37.40 1.48 -3.27
CA SER A 10 -38.37 1.99 -4.24
C SER A 10 -39.69 2.36 -3.55
N ARG A 11 -40.58 3.09 -4.24
CA ARG A 11 -41.87 3.48 -3.64
C ARG A 11 -42.77 2.27 -3.44
N GLU A 12 -42.60 1.28 -4.31
CA GLU A 12 -43.28 0.00 -4.34
C GLU A 12 -42.95 -0.86 -3.10
N ASP A 13 -41.75 -0.72 -2.54
CA ASP A 13 -41.32 -1.43 -1.32
C ASP A 13 -42.02 -0.90 -0.05
N ILE A 14 -42.67 0.27 -0.13
CA ILE A 14 -43.31 0.99 0.99
C ILE A 14 -44.67 1.55 0.55
N ALA A 15 -45.44 0.71 -0.13
CA ALA A 15 -46.76 1.06 -0.68
C ALA A 15 -47.76 1.53 0.39
N GLU A 16 -47.67 1.02 1.62
CA GLU A 16 -48.55 1.38 2.74
C GLU A 16 -48.13 2.68 3.45
N ALA A 17 -46.99 3.26 3.05
CA ALA A 17 -46.37 4.35 3.77
C ALA A 17 -46.87 5.72 3.26
N PRO A 18 -47.15 6.70 4.14
CA PRO A 18 -47.68 8.01 3.75
C PRO A 18 -46.87 8.72 2.66
N ASP A 19 -47.51 9.57 1.85
CA ASP A 19 -46.89 10.22 0.67
C ASP A 19 -45.67 11.08 0.99
N TRP A 20 -45.56 11.60 2.22
CA TRP A 20 -44.39 12.35 2.64
C TRP A 20 -43.11 11.51 2.65
N ILE A 21 -43.21 10.18 2.80
CA ILE A 21 -42.06 9.27 2.80
C ILE A 21 -41.40 9.22 1.42
N GLY A 22 -42.13 9.47 0.34
CA GLY A 22 -41.56 9.61 -1.00
C GLY A 22 -40.44 10.66 -1.07
N ARG A 23 -40.53 11.72 -0.24
CA ARG A 23 -39.50 12.76 -0.13
C ARG A 23 -38.25 12.31 0.63
N LEU A 24 -38.37 11.27 1.46
CA LEU A 24 -37.25 10.66 2.19
C LEU A 24 -36.57 9.52 1.44
N ILE A 25 -37.24 8.89 0.47
CA ILE A 25 -36.66 7.81 -0.34
C ILE A 25 -35.38 8.29 -1.05
N TYR A 26 -35.40 9.53 -1.58
CA TYR A 26 -34.26 10.11 -2.26
C TYR A 26 -33.01 10.26 -1.36
N PRO A 27 -33.05 10.97 -0.22
CA PRO A 27 -31.89 11.10 0.66
C PRO A 27 -31.45 9.75 1.25
N ILE A 28 -32.37 8.83 1.54
CA ILE A 28 -32.01 7.49 2.05
C ILE A 28 -31.23 6.69 0.99
N ASN A 29 -31.67 6.75 -0.28
CA ASN A 29 -30.94 6.10 -1.36
C ASN A 29 -29.56 6.73 -1.61
N GLN A 30 -29.43 8.05 -1.45
CA GLN A 30 -28.13 8.73 -1.49
C GLN A 30 -27.18 8.25 -0.37
N VAL A 31 -27.71 8.04 0.84
CA VAL A 31 -26.94 7.45 1.94
C VAL A 31 -26.49 6.03 1.61
N PHE A 32 -27.38 5.19 1.06
CA PHE A 32 -26.98 3.85 0.62
C PHE A 32 -25.89 3.92 -0.46
N GLU A 33 -26.05 4.70 -1.52
CA GLU A 33 -25.01 4.84 -2.55
C GLU A 33 -23.65 5.29 -1.98
N THR A 34 -23.64 6.23 -1.04
CA THR A 34 -22.42 6.72 -0.38
C THR A 34 -21.78 5.66 0.50
N VAL A 35 -22.57 4.95 1.31
CA VAL A 35 -22.07 3.90 2.21
C VAL A 35 -21.55 2.71 1.41
N TYR A 36 -22.30 2.25 0.41
CA TYR A 36 -21.86 1.16 -0.45
C TYR A 36 -20.62 1.56 -1.26
N SER A 37 -20.55 2.76 -1.84
CA SER A 37 -19.35 3.20 -2.57
C SER A 37 -18.13 3.34 -1.67
N THR A 38 -18.31 3.76 -0.41
CA THR A 38 -17.20 3.89 0.55
C THR A 38 -16.74 2.52 1.06
N LEU A 39 -17.67 1.61 1.35
CA LEU A 39 -17.36 0.27 1.89
C LEU A 39 -16.93 -0.74 0.82
N ASN A 40 -17.31 -0.54 -0.45
CA ASN A 40 -16.87 -1.36 -1.59
C ASN A 40 -15.77 -0.71 -2.43
N ARG A 41 -15.32 0.51 -2.12
CA ARG A 41 -14.02 0.95 -2.62
C ARG A 41 -13.02 -0.01 -2.01
N ASN A 42 -12.24 -0.71 -2.83
CA ASN A 42 -11.18 -1.60 -2.37
C ASN A 42 -10.10 -0.77 -1.66
N ILE A 43 -10.38 -0.31 -0.44
CA ILE A 43 -9.55 0.64 0.30
C ILE A 43 -8.14 0.06 0.34
N THR A 44 -7.22 0.71 -0.36
CA THR A 44 -5.83 0.30 -0.38
C THR A 44 -5.12 0.87 0.84
N PHE A 45 -3.97 0.32 1.21
CA PHE A 45 -3.15 0.91 2.28
C PHE A 45 -2.82 2.39 2.01
N ALA A 46 -2.67 2.77 0.74
CA ALA A 46 -2.43 4.15 0.33
C ALA A 46 -3.62 5.08 0.57
N ASP A 47 -4.85 4.54 0.56
CA ASP A 47 -6.07 5.33 0.80
C ASP A 47 -6.34 5.54 2.30
N ASN A 48 -5.76 4.71 3.16
CA ASN A 48 -6.03 4.68 4.60
C ASN A 48 -4.86 5.21 5.44
N ILE A 49 -3.64 5.14 4.92
CA ILE A 49 -2.42 5.60 5.58
C ILE A 49 -1.73 6.59 4.65
N LEU A 50 -1.40 7.77 5.17
CA LEU A 50 -0.56 8.74 4.46
C LEU A 50 0.78 8.07 4.17
N SER A 51 0.95 7.62 2.93
CA SER A 51 2.07 6.79 2.52
C SER A 51 2.41 7.04 1.06
N PHE A 52 3.60 6.66 0.65
CA PHE A 52 3.94 6.58 -0.77
C PHE A 52 4.66 5.28 -1.07
N GLN A 53 4.47 4.78 -2.29
CA GLN A 53 5.15 3.59 -2.77
C GLN A 53 6.32 3.97 -3.66
N LYS A 54 7.47 3.33 -3.46
CA LYS A 54 8.64 3.48 -4.30
C LYS A 54 9.16 2.11 -4.75
N SER A 55 9.31 1.93 -6.05
CA SER A 55 10.05 0.80 -6.62
C SER A 55 11.49 1.21 -6.86
N VAL A 56 12.43 0.37 -6.46
CA VAL A 56 13.86 0.57 -6.66
C VAL A 56 14.47 -0.70 -7.23
N GLN A 57 15.30 -0.52 -8.25
CA GLN A 57 16.11 -1.56 -8.86
C GLN A 57 17.56 -1.33 -8.47
N PHE A 58 18.23 -2.37 -7.97
CA PHE A 58 19.64 -2.29 -7.57
C PHE A 58 20.32 -3.65 -7.73
N THR A 59 21.65 -3.60 -7.84
CA THR A 59 22.51 -4.79 -7.91
C THR A 59 23.31 -4.91 -6.62
N THR A 60 23.29 -6.10 -6.01
CA THR A 60 24.09 -6.38 -4.82
C THR A 60 25.57 -6.48 -5.17
N LYS A 61 26.45 -6.16 -4.22
CA LYS A 61 27.90 -6.39 -4.35
C LYS A 61 28.22 -7.87 -4.37
N ALA A 62 29.43 -8.18 -4.81
CA ALA A 62 30.01 -9.54 -4.72
C ALA A 62 30.19 -10.05 -3.28
N THR A 63 30.10 -9.16 -2.28
CA THR A 63 30.31 -9.48 -0.86
C THR A 63 29.09 -9.12 0.00
N TYR A 64 27.91 -9.00 -0.60
CA TYR A 64 26.68 -8.61 0.09
C TYR A 64 26.30 -9.59 1.22
N SER A 65 26.52 -10.88 1.03
CA SER A 65 26.32 -11.95 2.00
C SER A 65 27.29 -11.91 3.19
N SER A 66 28.41 -11.19 3.06
CA SER A 66 29.53 -11.18 4.01
C SER A 66 29.87 -9.80 4.59
N GLY A 67 29.08 -8.76 4.29
CA GLY A 67 29.21 -7.43 4.93
C GLY A 67 29.40 -6.25 3.98
N GLY A 68 29.50 -6.48 2.67
CA GLY A 68 29.60 -5.42 1.67
C GLY A 68 28.23 -4.96 1.21
N TRP A 69 27.62 -4.01 1.93
CA TRP A 69 26.33 -3.44 1.54
C TRP A 69 26.50 -2.11 0.82
N ASP A 70 25.60 -1.83 -0.12
CA ASP A 70 25.45 -0.51 -0.73
C ASP A 70 24.17 0.12 -0.19
N GLU A 71 24.27 1.40 0.13
CA GLU A 71 23.10 2.18 0.52
C GLU A 71 22.24 2.48 -0.70
N ILE A 72 20.98 2.07 -0.63
CA ILE A 72 20.00 2.41 -1.66
C ILE A 72 19.29 3.66 -1.19
N SER A 73 19.45 4.76 -1.91
CA SER A 73 18.84 6.04 -1.56
C SER A 73 17.74 6.43 -2.55
N PHE A 74 16.63 6.98 -2.03
CA PHE A 74 15.62 7.61 -2.86
C PHE A 74 14.98 8.81 -2.15
N PRO A 75 14.62 9.87 -2.90
CA PRO A 75 14.04 11.07 -2.31
C PRO A 75 12.59 10.86 -1.86
N ILE A 76 12.25 11.49 -0.75
CA ILE A 76 10.87 11.64 -0.28
C ILE A 76 10.19 12.70 -1.15
N PRO A 77 9.02 12.41 -1.76
CA PRO A 77 8.29 13.38 -2.56
C PRO A 77 7.95 14.65 -1.78
N ASP A 78 7.94 15.81 -2.45
CA ASP A 78 7.60 17.09 -1.80
C ASP A 78 6.18 17.16 -1.25
N THR A 79 5.29 16.34 -1.78
CA THR A 79 3.92 16.17 -1.30
C THR A 79 3.86 15.47 0.06
N PHE A 80 4.89 14.69 0.42
CA PHE A 80 5.00 14.00 1.69
C PHE A 80 5.70 14.91 2.71
N ARG A 81 4.89 15.59 3.53
CA ARG A 81 5.34 16.63 4.48
C ARG A 81 5.51 16.12 5.92
N VAL A 82 5.29 14.83 6.15
CA VAL A 82 5.45 14.21 7.46
C VAL A 82 6.80 13.50 7.53
N LYS A 83 7.32 13.36 8.75
CA LYS A 83 8.54 12.58 9.01
C LYS A 83 8.24 11.09 8.75
N VAL A 84 9.20 10.38 8.17
CA VAL A 84 9.06 8.94 7.95
C VAL A 84 9.03 8.22 9.29
N SER A 85 7.95 7.51 9.54
CA SER A 85 7.73 6.66 10.70
C SER A 85 8.11 5.21 10.43
N GLY A 86 8.06 4.77 9.17
CA GLY A 86 8.33 3.39 8.81
C GLY A 86 8.60 3.18 7.32
N VAL A 87 9.35 2.13 7.01
CA VAL A 87 9.50 1.58 5.67
C VAL A 87 9.10 0.11 5.70
N LEU A 88 8.10 -0.24 4.91
CA LEU A 88 7.61 -1.60 4.74
C LEU A 88 8.04 -2.13 3.37
N MET A 89 8.65 -3.30 3.34
CA MET A 89 8.93 -4.02 2.09
C MET A 89 7.66 -4.73 1.63
N LEU A 90 7.17 -4.39 0.45
CA LEU A 90 5.94 -4.97 -0.12
C LEU A 90 6.24 -6.19 -0.97
N SER A 91 7.15 -6.04 -1.93
CA SER A 91 7.54 -7.11 -2.85
C SER A 91 9.00 -6.98 -3.21
N GLY A 92 9.62 -8.13 -3.49
CA GLY A 92 11.00 -8.23 -3.92
C GLY A 92 11.12 -9.40 -4.87
N ARG A 93 11.72 -9.17 -6.03
CA ARG A 93 12.06 -10.23 -6.97
C ARG A 93 13.39 -9.93 -7.65
N PRO A 94 14.20 -10.94 -7.96
CA PRO A 94 15.35 -10.75 -8.82
C PRO A 94 14.89 -10.49 -10.26
N THR A 95 15.71 -9.78 -11.05
CA THR A 95 15.37 -9.45 -12.45
C THR A 95 15.35 -10.68 -13.35
N ASP A 96 16.06 -11.75 -12.97
CA ASP A 96 16.14 -13.02 -13.69
C ASP A 96 14.94 -13.96 -13.44
N ASP A 97 13.91 -13.50 -12.71
CA ASP A 97 12.74 -14.27 -12.25
C ASP A 97 13.11 -15.55 -11.45
N SER A 98 14.33 -15.65 -10.93
CA SER A 98 14.70 -16.71 -9.98
C SER A 98 13.97 -16.54 -8.64
N LEU A 99 13.80 -17.64 -7.90
CA LEU A 99 13.25 -17.55 -6.54
C LEU A 99 14.30 -16.98 -5.59
N ILE A 100 13.89 -16.09 -4.68
CA ILE A 100 14.75 -15.68 -3.57
C ILE A 100 14.78 -16.85 -2.58
N THR A 101 15.89 -17.59 -2.53
CA THR A 101 16.01 -18.85 -1.77
C THR A 101 16.45 -18.67 -0.31
N SER A 102 16.59 -17.44 0.18
CA SER A 102 17.07 -17.21 1.55
C SER A 102 15.96 -17.37 2.59
N THR A 103 16.26 -18.10 3.66
CA THR A 103 15.39 -18.32 4.82
C THR A 103 15.37 -17.13 5.80
N ASN A 104 16.19 -16.10 5.58
CA ASN A 104 16.32 -14.91 6.44
C ASN A 104 15.88 -13.60 5.74
N ILE A 105 14.94 -13.69 4.80
CA ILE A 105 14.35 -12.50 4.16
C ILE A 105 13.38 -11.87 5.15
N GLY A 106 13.67 -10.64 5.58
CA GLY A 106 12.70 -9.89 6.40
C GLY A 106 13.27 -8.69 7.16
N ALA A 107 14.58 -8.65 7.40
CA ALA A 107 15.19 -7.48 8.02
C ALA A 107 15.49 -6.42 6.94
N VAL A 108 14.71 -5.35 6.92
CA VAL A 108 15.06 -4.12 6.19
C VAL A 108 15.50 -3.09 7.21
N ILE A 109 16.78 -2.71 7.15
CA ILE A 109 17.35 -1.65 7.97
C ILE A 109 17.36 -0.38 7.13
N TRP A 110 16.71 0.66 7.64
CA TRP A 110 16.59 1.93 6.94
C TRP A 110 16.85 3.11 7.89
N SER A 111 17.14 4.26 7.30
CA SER A 111 17.26 5.53 7.99
C SER A 111 16.79 6.68 7.09
N GLU A 112 16.41 7.81 7.70
CA GLU A 112 16.09 9.03 6.97
C GLU A 112 17.25 10.02 7.09
N ASN A 113 17.69 10.60 5.98
CA ASN A 113 18.70 11.65 5.96
C ASN A 113 18.35 12.73 4.92
N ASN A 114 18.21 13.99 5.33
CA ASN A 114 17.96 15.13 4.46
C ASN A 114 16.86 14.90 3.41
N ARG A 115 15.70 14.40 3.85
CA ARG A 115 14.54 14.04 2.99
C ARG A 115 14.82 12.90 1.98
N ASN A 116 15.82 12.07 2.22
CA ASN A 116 16.02 10.82 1.52
C ASN A 116 15.80 9.64 2.47
N VAL A 117 15.14 8.60 1.96
CA VAL A 117 15.12 7.29 2.61
C VAL A 117 16.36 6.54 2.15
N LEU A 118 17.14 6.05 3.12
CA LEU A 118 18.32 5.23 2.93
C LEU A 118 17.97 3.81 3.38
N ILE A 119 18.06 2.85 2.47
CA ILE A 119 18.01 1.42 2.82
C ILE A 119 19.46 0.95 2.96
N ASN A 120 19.84 0.62 4.19
CA ASN A 120 21.20 0.27 4.55
C ASN A 120 21.46 -1.23 4.33
N PHE A 121 20.43 -2.05 4.55
CA PHE A 121 20.54 -3.50 4.45
C PHE A 121 19.17 -4.15 4.23
N ILE A 122 19.15 -5.14 3.34
CA ILE A 122 18.03 -6.07 3.13
C ILE A 122 18.55 -7.49 3.35
N GLY A 123 18.00 -8.18 4.34
CA GLY A 123 18.38 -9.55 4.68
C GLY A 123 18.05 -10.55 3.57
N GLY A 124 18.95 -11.51 3.36
CA GLY A 124 18.70 -12.69 2.53
C GLY A 124 18.90 -12.52 1.02
N LEU A 125 19.57 -11.47 0.56
CA LEU A 125 19.93 -11.33 -0.86
C LEU A 125 21.23 -12.06 -1.19
N GLN A 126 21.36 -12.49 -2.45
CA GLN A 126 22.54 -13.16 -2.98
C GLN A 126 23.55 -12.13 -3.51
N ASP A 127 24.81 -12.54 -3.59
CA ASP A 127 25.90 -11.71 -4.12
C ASP A 127 25.78 -11.50 -5.63
N SER A 128 26.17 -10.31 -6.10
CA SER A 128 26.23 -9.94 -7.53
C SER A 128 24.93 -10.19 -8.29
N LYS A 129 23.79 -9.99 -7.63
CA LYS A 129 22.46 -10.20 -8.20
C LYS A 129 21.65 -8.91 -8.24
N GLU A 130 20.90 -8.76 -9.33
CA GLU A 130 20.01 -7.63 -9.52
C GLU A 130 18.61 -7.95 -9.01
N TYR A 131 18.03 -7.00 -8.27
CA TYR A 131 16.71 -7.09 -7.69
C TYR A 131 15.88 -5.85 -7.96
N VAL A 132 14.56 -6.07 -8.01
CA VAL A 132 13.53 -5.04 -8.00
C VAL A 132 12.72 -5.19 -6.73
N PHE A 133 12.77 -4.17 -5.87
CA PHE A 133 12.01 -4.10 -4.63
C PHE A 133 11.01 -2.96 -4.64
N SER A 134 9.83 -3.20 -4.10
CA SER A 134 8.82 -2.18 -3.82
C SER A 134 8.72 -1.93 -2.32
N PHE A 135 8.84 -0.67 -1.93
CA PHE A 135 8.72 -0.20 -0.56
C PHE A 135 7.49 0.70 -0.42
N MET A 136 6.84 0.61 0.74
CA MET A 136 5.85 1.57 1.21
C MET A 136 6.49 2.36 2.34
N VAL A 137 6.45 3.69 2.22
CA VAL A 137 6.98 4.61 3.22
C VAL A 137 5.81 5.28 3.90
N ILE A 138 5.78 5.23 5.22
CA ILE A 138 4.72 5.76 6.12
C ILE A 138 5.30 6.77 7.09
#